data_AF-A0A6B0RIB8-F1
#
_entry.id   AF-A0A6B0RIB8-F1
#
_cell.length_a   1.000
_cell.length_b   1.000
_cell.length_c   1.000
_cell.angle_alpha   90.00
_cell.angle_beta   90.00
_cell.angle_gamma   90.00
#
_symmetry.space_group_name_H-M   'P 1'
#
loop_
_entity.id
_entity.type
_entity.pdbx_description
1 polymer ?
#
loop_
_entity_poly.entity_id
_entity_poly.type
_entity_poly.pdbx_seq_one_letter_code
_entity_poly.pdbx_strand_id
1 'polypeptide(L)'
;MSRREGSLEDPQADSSASPLPHLEAKIQQTHSLARLLTKYAEQLLQEYVQHQGDPFGLPGFSPPRLPVADLSDPAPGHAGLPVPERLRLDAAALAALPPLLDVVRRLQGELNPRALRLLRRLEDAARQSGLWRQKKKKTPHPFEEFYLRE
;
A
#
# COMPACT_ATOMS: atom_id res chain seq x y z
N MET A 1 -10.08 -57.71 37.36
CA MET A 1 -10.45 -56.85 38.51
C MET A 1 -9.32 -55.86 38.75
N SER A 2 -9.39 -54.65 38.17
CA SER A 2 -8.99 -53.38 38.78
C SER A 2 -9.25 -52.23 37.81
N ARG A 3 -10.12 -51.34 38.25
CA ARG A 3 -10.59 -50.09 37.63
C ARG A 3 -9.97 -48.95 38.42
N ARG A 4 -9.75 -47.78 37.77
CA ARG A 4 -9.41 -46.42 38.28
C ARG A 4 -7.98 -45.98 37.87
N GLU A 5 -7.66 -44.80 37.33
CA GLU A 5 -8.31 -43.51 36.97
C GLU A 5 -7.45 -42.96 35.79
N GLY A 6 -7.94 -42.25 34.77
CA GLY A 6 -8.56 -40.95 34.89
C GLY A 6 -7.52 -39.84 35.14
N SER A 7 -6.67 -39.50 34.15
CA SER A 7 -6.00 -38.20 34.12
C SER A 7 -5.95 -37.69 32.68
N LEU A 8 -6.96 -36.88 32.36
CA LEU A 8 -7.00 -35.99 31.21
C LEU A 8 -6.06 -34.81 31.56
N GLU A 9 -4.84 -34.84 31.05
CA GLU A 9 -4.00 -33.64 31.00
C GLU A 9 -3.85 -33.24 29.54
N ASP A 10 -4.83 -32.48 29.06
CA ASP A 10 -4.58 -31.45 28.07
C ASP A 10 -3.68 -30.40 28.72
N PRO A 11 -2.66 -29.93 28.00
CA PRO A 11 -2.43 -28.51 27.95
C PRO A 11 -2.49 -28.08 26.49
N GLN A 12 -3.70 -28.09 25.92
CA GLN A 12 -4.09 -27.02 25.02
C GLN A 12 -4.14 -25.71 25.84
N ALA A 13 -2.97 -25.23 26.23
CA ALA A 13 -2.76 -23.82 26.54
C ALA A 13 -2.73 -23.12 25.19
N ASP A 14 -3.91 -22.97 24.59
CA ASP A 14 -4.13 -22.05 23.50
C ASP A 14 -3.60 -20.70 23.95
N SER A 15 -2.53 -20.32 23.25
CA SER A 15 -1.78 -19.09 23.34
C SER A 15 -2.72 -17.90 23.52
N SER A 16 -3.01 -17.54 24.77
CA SER A 16 -3.62 -16.26 25.15
C SER A 16 -2.55 -15.18 25.09
N ALA A 17 -1.88 -15.07 23.95
CA ALA A 17 -1.08 -13.90 23.65
C ALA A 17 -2.08 -12.75 23.45
N SER A 18 -2.05 -11.78 24.38
CA SER A 18 -2.86 -10.57 24.25
C SER A 18 -2.66 -9.98 22.84
N PRO A 19 -3.73 -9.71 22.08
CA PRO A 19 -3.61 -9.25 20.69
C PRO A 19 -3.07 -7.81 20.57
N LEU A 20 -2.99 -7.08 21.69
CA LEU A 20 -2.55 -5.68 21.75
C LEU A 20 -1.10 -5.45 21.26
N PRO A 21 -0.06 -6.14 21.77
CA PRO A 21 1.31 -5.99 21.28
C PRO A 21 1.47 -6.36 19.80
N HIS A 22 0.73 -7.35 19.31
CA HIS A 22 0.76 -7.72 17.90
C HIS A 22 0.14 -6.64 17.01
N LEU A 23 -0.95 -6.02 17.46
CA LEU A 23 -1.61 -4.92 16.77
C LEU A 23 -0.69 -3.69 16.70
N GLU A 24 -0.05 -3.33 17.81
CA GLU A 24 0.88 -2.20 17.86
C GLU A 24 2.07 -2.39 16.92
N ALA A 25 2.67 -3.58 16.91
CA ALA A 25 3.74 -3.92 15.97
C ALA A 25 3.30 -3.75 14.51
N LYS A 26 2.07 -4.16 14.16
CA LYS A 26 1.51 -4.01 12.81
C LYS A 26 1.27 -2.55 12.43
N ILE A 27 0.83 -1.72 13.37
CA ILE A 27 0.67 -0.28 13.18
C ILE A 27 2.04 0.36 12.90
N GLN A 28 3.04 0.06 13.72
CA GLN A 28 4.40 0.60 13.54
C GLN A 28 5.04 0.17 12.22
N GLN A 29 4.85 -1.09 11.82
CA GLN A 29 5.31 -1.61 10.54
C GLN A 29 4.64 -0.87 9.37
N THR A 30 3.32 -0.71 9.42
CA THR A 30 2.55 -0.02 8.37
C THR A 30 2.99 1.43 8.25
N HIS A 31 3.19 2.12 9.37
CA HIS A 31 3.67 3.50 9.41
C HIS A 31 5.09 3.64 8.84
N SER A 32 6.01 2.76 9.24
CA SER A 32 7.39 2.76 8.75
C SER A 32 7.45 2.54 7.24
N LEU A 33 6.63 1.62 6.73
CA LEU A 33 6.49 1.40 5.30
C LEU A 33 5.93 2.64 4.59
N ALA A 34 4.86 3.25 5.10
CA ALA A 34 4.27 4.42 4.48
C ALA A 34 5.31 5.53 4.29
N ARG A 35 6.14 5.78 5.31
CA ARG A 35 7.26 6.73 5.23
C ARG A 35 8.29 6.35 4.17
N LEU A 36 8.60 5.06 4.02
CA LEU A 36 9.52 4.58 3.00
C LEU A 36 8.95 4.78 1.58
N LEU A 37 7.67 4.45 1.39
CA LEU A 37 6.96 4.65 0.13
C LEU A 37 6.90 6.13 -0.26
N THR A 38 6.68 7.04 0.70
CA THR A 38 6.74 8.49 0.45
C THR A 38 8.09 8.90 -0.12
N LYS A 39 9.20 8.48 0.52
CA LYS A 39 10.56 8.79 0.05
C LYS A 39 10.83 8.25 -1.36
N TYR A 40 10.39 7.03 -1.65
CA TYR A 40 10.56 6.44 -2.98
C TYR A 40 9.68 7.13 -4.03
N ALA A 41 8.47 7.54 -3.67
CA ALA A 41 7.60 8.30 -4.56
C ALA A 41 8.21 9.67 -4.91
N GLU A 42 8.79 10.38 -3.94
CA GLU A 42 9.51 11.65 -4.17
C GLU A 42 10.67 11.47 -5.14
N GLN A 43 11.50 10.44 -4.93
CA GLN A 43 12.63 10.14 -5.81
C GLN A 43 12.19 9.76 -7.23
N LEU A 44 11.13 8.97 -7.35
CA LEU A 44 10.58 8.56 -8.64
C LEU A 44 10.00 9.77 -9.39
N LEU A 45 9.28 10.64 -8.69
CA LEU A 45 8.71 11.87 -9.26
C LEU A 45 9.81 12.82 -9.73
N GLN A 46 10.87 13.00 -8.94
CA GLN A 46 12.01 13.84 -9.32
C GLN A 46 12.68 13.33 -10.61
N GLU A 47 12.94 12.03 -10.69
CA GLU A 47 13.54 11.42 -11.88
C GLU A 47 12.61 11.49 -13.10
N TYR A 48 11.31 11.29 -12.90
CA TYR A 48 10.30 11.47 -13.95
C TYR A 48 10.29 12.89 -14.52
N VAL A 49 10.25 13.90 -13.64
CA VAL A 49 10.24 15.32 -14.01
C VAL A 49 11.52 15.71 -14.75
N GLN A 50 12.68 15.24 -14.26
CA GLN A 50 13.95 15.49 -14.92
C GLN A 50 13.96 15.02 -16.38
N HIS A 51 13.32 13.88 -16.66
CA HIS A 51 13.21 13.34 -18.01
C HIS A 51 12.12 14.01 -18.87
N GLN A 52 11.19 14.77 -18.29
CA GLN A 52 10.25 15.56 -19.09
C GLN A 52 10.88 16.83 -19.65
N GLY A 53 11.96 17.32 -19.02
CA GLY A 53 12.60 18.58 -19.40
C GLY A 53 11.69 19.80 -19.16
N ASP A 54 12.06 20.93 -19.74
CA ASP A 54 11.26 22.15 -19.63
C ASP A 54 9.91 21.97 -20.36
N PRO A 55 8.80 22.44 -19.76
CA PRO A 55 8.70 23.28 -18.55
C PRO A 55 8.49 22.51 -17.22
N PHE A 56 8.54 21.18 -17.20
CA PHE A 56 8.01 20.34 -16.12
C PHE A 56 8.80 20.36 -14.80
N GLY A 57 9.94 21.05 -14.75
CA GLY A 57 10.74 21.29 -13.53
C GLY A 57 10.92 22.77 -13.16
N LEU A 58 10.28 23.69 -13.89
CA LEU A 58 10.43 25.13 -13.66
C LEU A 58 9.57 25.59 -12.47
N PRO A 59 10.08 26.49 -11.61
CA PRO A 59 9.30 27.06 -10.52
C PRO A 59 8.10 27.83 -11.07
N GLY A 60 6.91 27.58 -10.50
CA GLY A 60 5.66 28.24 -10.91
C GLY A 60 4.95 27.56 -12.09
N PHE A 61 5.58 26.60 -12.77
CA PHE A 61 4.88 25.78 -13.76
C PHE A 61 3.99 24.75 -13.05
N SER A 62 2.70 24.76 -13.35
CA SER A 62 1.75 23.74 -12.91
C SER A 62 1.18 23.06 -14.15
N PRO A 63 1.46 21.77 -14.37
CA PRO A 63 0.89 21.06 -15.51
C PRO A 63 -0.64 20.98 -15.37
N PRO A 64 -1.38 20.97 -16.48
CA PRO A 64 -2.83 20.78 -16.45
C PRO A 64 -3.16 19.47 -15.75
N ARG A 65 -4.07 19.53 -14.76
CA ARG A 65 -4.51 18.34 -14.03
C ARG A 65 -5.48 17.57 -14.90
N LEU A 66 -5.12 16.32 -15.22
CA LEU A 66 -6.02 15.38 -15.87
C LEU A 66 -6.66 14.51 -14.78
N PRO A 67 -7.99 14.48 -14.67
CA PRO A 67 -8.66 13.58 -13.74
C PRO A 67 -8.38 12.14 -14.18
N VAL A 68 -7.75 11.36 -13.30
CA VAL A 68 -7.53 9.93 -13.53
C VAL A 68 -8.69 9.19 -12.88
N ALA A 69 -9.48 8.46 -13.68
CA ALA A 69 -10.58 7.64 -13.16
C ALA A 69 -10.06 6.70 -12.05
N ASP A 70 -10.86 6.54 -10.99
CA ASP A 70 -10.57 5.73 -9.80
C ASP A 70 -9.42 6.21 -8.89
N LEU A 71 -8.77 7.34 -9.21
CA LEU A 71 -7.86 8.02 -8.28
C LEU A 71 -8.49 9.31 -7.77
N SER A 72 -8.51 9.46 -6.45
CA SER A 72 -8.79 10.76 -5.85
C SER A 72 -7.68 11.74 -6.22
N ASP A 73 -8.05 13.01 -6.43
CA ASP A 73 -7.06 14.08 -6.56
C ASP A 73 -6.06 14.02 -5.40
N PRO A 74 -4.78 14.39 -5.62
CA PRO A 74 -3.85 14.62 -4.52
C PRO A 74 -4.35 15.84 -3.72
N ALA A 75 -5.27 15.58 -2.79
CA ALA A 75 -5.80 16.56 -1.85
C ALA A 75 -4.77 16.79 -0.74
N PRO A 76 -4.75 17.98 -0.10
CA PRO A 76 -3.91 18.28 1.05
C PRO A 76 -4.35 17.45 2.26
N GLY A 77 -3.96 16.17 2.23
CA GLY A 77 -4.23 15.16 3.23
C GLY A 77 -5.70 14.80 3.32
N HIS A 78 -5.97 13.52 3.55
CA HIS A 78 -7.23 13.07 4.13
C HIS A 78 -7.46 13.62 5.57
N ALA A 79 -6.94 14.82 5.89
CA ALA A 79 -6.77 15.39 7.21
C ALA A 79 -8.10 15.71 7.92
N GLY A 80 -9.21 15.76 7.19
CA GLY A 80 -10.56 15.89 7.74
C GLY A 80 -11.37 14.59 7.78
N LEU A 81 -10.84 13.48 7.26
CA LEU A 81 -11.57 12.21 7.21
C LEU A 81 -11.32 11.36 8.47
N PRO A 82 -12.34 10.62 8.95
CA PRO A 82 -12.16 9.59 9.98
C PRO A 82 -11.08 8.57 9.58
N VAL A 83 -10.29 8.10 10.55
CA VAL A 83 -9.19 7.14 10.33
C VAL A 83 -9.60 5.92 9.48
N PRO A 84 -10.77 5.28 9.68
CA PRO A 84 -11.18 4.14 8.85
C PRO A 84 -11.36 4.50 7.38
N GLU A 85 -11.92 5.68 7.09
CA GLU A 85 -12.14 6.15 5.72
C GLU A 85 -10.81 6.48 5.03
N ARG A 86 -9.89 7.13 5.76
CA ARG A 86 -8.52 7.39 5.29
C ARG A 86 -7.81 6.11 4.88
N LEU A 87 -7.83 5.10 5.76
CA LEU A 87 -7.18 3.81 5.50
C LEU A 87 -7.83 3.08 4.32
N ARG A 88 -9.15 3.20 4.13
CA ARG A 88 -9.85 2.61 2.98
C ARG A 88 -9.40 3.28 1.68
N LEU A 89 -9.32 4.61 1.65
CA LEU A 89 -8.85 5.36 0.48
C LEU A 89 -7.38 5.08 0.17
N ASP A 90 -6.50 5.08 1.18
CA ASP A 90 -5.09 4.75 1.02
C ASP A 90 -4.89 3.33 0.46
N ALA A 91 -5.69 2.37 0.95
CA ALA A 91 -5.67 1.00 0.44
C ALA A 91 -6.17 0.90 -1.01
N ALA A 92 -7.23 1.63 -1.37
CA ALA A 92 -7.75 1.68 -2.73
C ALA A 92 -6.73 2.31 -3.69
N ALA A 93 -6.13 3.44 -3.31
CA ALA A 93 -5.08 4.10 -4.09
C ALA A 93 -3.89 3.16 -4.30
N LEU A 94 -3.38 2.51 -3.24
CA LEU A 94 -2.28 1.55 -3.35
C LEU A 94 -2.64 0.35 -4.27
N ALA A 95 -3.91 -0.07 -4.28
CA ALA A 95 -4.39 -1.16 -5.14
C ALA A 95 -4.55 -0.78 -6.62
N ALA A 96 -4.70 0.52 -6.92
CA ALA A 96 -4.81 1.08 -8.26
C ALA A 96 -3.44 1.49 -8.86
N LEU A 97 -2.42 1.71 -8.02
CA LEU A 97 -1.09 2.14 -8.47
C LEU A 97 -0.41 1.24 -9.52
N PRO A 98 -0.42 -0.12 -9.43
CA PRO A 98 0.30 -0.96 -10.38
C PRO A 98 -0.08 -0.73 -11.86
N PRO A 99 -1.36 -0.82 -12.27
CA PRO A 99 -1.72 -0.60 -13.67
C PRO A 99 -1.43 0.82 -14.14
N LEU A 100 -1.51 1.82 -13.27
CA LEU A 100 -1.18 3.21 -13.60
C LEU A 100 0.31 3.39 -13.88
N LEU A 101 1.16 2.86 -13.00
CA LEU A 101 2.62 2.91 -13.19
C LEU A 101 3.05 2.18 -14.46
N ASP A 102 2.36 1.10 -14.84
CA ASP A 102 2.59 0.41 -16.10
C ASP A 102 2.20 1.26 -17.33
N VAL A 103 1.10 2.01 -17.27
CA VAL A 103 0.72 2.97 -18.32
C VAL A 103 1.77 4.07 -18.44
N VAL A 104 2.17 4.68 -17.32
CA VAL A 104 3.20 5.73 -17.29
C VAL A 104 4.52 5.20 -17.85
N ARG A 105 4.92 3.98 -17.50
CA ARG A 105 6.13 3.33 -18.04
C ARG A 105 6.09 3.20 -19.56
N ARG A 106 4.95 2.75 -20.12
CA ARG A 106 4.80 2.61 -21.58
C ARG A 106 4.92 3.96 -22.29
N LEU A 107 4.22 4.97 -21.80
CA LEU A 107 4.29 6.33 -22.34
C LEU A 107 5.71 6.89 -22.26
N GLN A 108 6.41 6.68 -21.14
CA GLN A 108 7.81 7.09 -21.02
C GLN A 108 8.76 6.28 -21.92
N GLY A 109 8.42 5.04 -22.26
CA GLY A 109 9.19 4.25 -23.23
C GLY A 109 9.11 4.84 -24.65
N GLU A 110 7.97 5.45 -24.98
CA GLU A 110 7.76 6.13 -26.27
C GLU A 110 8.41 7.53 -26.29
N LEU A 111 8.19 8.32 -25.23
CA LEU A 111 8.67 9.70 -25.14
C LEU A 111 10.17 9.79 -24.83
N ASN A 112 10.65 8.92 -23.94
CA ASN A 112 11.99 8.94 -23.38
C ASN A 112 12.64 7.54 -23.47
N PRO A 113 12.83 6.97 -24.67
CA PRO A 113 13.29 5.59 -24.85
C PRO A 113 14.68 5.31 -24.25
N ARG A 114 15.50 6.36 -24.06
CA ARG A 114 16.84 6.25 -23.46
C ARG A 114 16.84 6.34 -21.94
N ALA A 115 15.71 6.66 -21.30
CA ALA A 115 15.59 6.79 -19.85
C ALA A 115 15.46 5.42 -19.16
N LEU A 116 16.37 4.48 -19.45
CA LEU A 116 16.28 3.08 -19.01
C LEU A 116 16.16 2.92 -17.49
N ARG A 117 16.81 3.81 -16.74
CA ARG A 117 16.75 3.82 -15.27
C ARG A 117 15.35 4.18 -14.77
N LEU A 118 14.72 5.20 -15.34
CA LEU A 118 13.34 5.61 -15.05
C LEU A 118 12.36 4.48 -15.38
N LEU A 119 12.50 3.88 -16.57
CA LEU A 119 11.63 2.78 -17.01
C LEU A 119 11.69 1.59 -16.05
N ARG A 120 12.90 1.21 -15.62
CA ARG A 120 13.10 0.14 -14.64
C ARG A 120 12.48 0.49 -13.28
N ARG A 121 12.65 1.74 -12.82
CA ARG A 121 12.10 2.18 -11.53
C ARG A 121 10.57 2.20 -11.53
N LEU A 122 9.94 2.61 -12.63
CA LEU A 122 8.48 2.54 -12.80
C LEU A 122 7.98 1.10 -12.75
N GLU A 123 8.70 0.17 -13.40
CA GLU A 123 8.39 -1.25 -13.36
C GLU A 123 8.54 -1.84 -11.95
N ASP A 124 9.65 -1.54 -11.27
CA ASP A 124 9.89 -2.01 -9.90
C ASP A 124 8.81 -1.49 -8.95
N ALA A 125 8.42 -0.22 -9.07
CA ALA A 125 7.35 0.38 -8.28
C ALA A 125 5.98 -0.28 -8.54
N ALA A 126 5.67 -0.61 -9.80
CA ALA A 126 4.45 -1.34 -10.17
C ALA A 126 4.43 -2.75 -9.56
N ARG A 127 5.57 -3.47 -9.63
CA ARG A 127 5.70 -4.82 -9.04
C ARG A 127 5.58 -4.79 -7.52
N GLN A 128 6.25 -3.85 -6.85
CA GLN A 128 6.25 -3.72 -5.40
C GLN A 128 4.85 -3.40 -4.86
N SER A 129 4.12 -2.48 -5.49
CA SER A 129 2.73 -2.17 -5.14
C SER A 129 1.77 -3.35 -5.42
N GLY A 130 2.01 -4.12 -6.48
CA GLY A 130 1.24 -5.33 -6.79
C GLY A 130 1.46 -6.48 -5.81
N LEU A 131 2.67 -6.62 -5.25
CA LEU A 131 2.98 -7.64 -4.23
C LEU A 131 2.23 -7.38 -2.92
N TRP A 132 1.95 -6.11 -2.57
CA TRP A 132 1.09 -5.76 -1.44
C TRP A 132 -0.34 -6.26 -1.61
N ARG A 133 -0.90 -6.18 -2.83
CA ARG A 133 -2.21 -6.77 -3.16
C ARG A 133 -2.23 -8.29 -2.94
N GLN A 134 -1.16 -9.00 -3.33
CA GLN A 134 -1.11 -10.47 -3.18
C GLN A 134 -0.92 -10.93 -1.74
N LYS A 135 -0.12 -10.21 -0.93
CA LYS A 135 0.02 -10.52 0.50
C LYS A 135 -1.31 -10.39 1.26
N LYS A 136 -2.17 -9.42 0.90
CA LYS A 136 -3.52 -9.32 1.50
C LYS A 136 -4.48 -10.44 1.08
N LYS A 137 -4.37 -10.98 -0.15
CA LYS A 137 -5.22 -12.11 -0.61
C LYS A 137 -4.88 -13.44 0.06
N LYS A 138 -3.68 -13.59 0.63
CA LYS A 138 -3.22 -14.83 1.30
C LYS A 138 -3.51 -14.91 2.80
N THR A 139 -4.02 -13.84 3.42
CA THR A 139 -4.51 -13.87 4.80
C THR A 139 -6.00 -13.52 4.79
N PRO A 140 -6.91 -14.51 4.89
CA PRO A 140 -8.31 -14.21 5.18
C PRO A 140 -8.36 -13.53 6.56
N HIS A 141 -8.97 -12.34 6.63
CA HIS A 141 -9.17 -11.64 7.89
C HIS A 141 -10.43 -12.23 8.56
N PRO A 142 -10.38 -12.67 9.83
CA PRO A 142 -11.56 -13.11 10.58
C PRO A 142 -12.35 -11.91 11.15
N PHE A 143 -12.36 -10.76 10.48
CA PHE A 143 -12.83 -9.49 11.04
C PHE A 143 -14.21 -9.04 10.54
N GLU A 144 -14.90 -9.83 9.72
CA GLU A 144 -16.29 -9.54 9.30
C GLU A 144 -17.38 -10.29 10.07
N GLU A 145 -17.04 -11.16 11.05
CA GLU A 145 -18.06 -11.93 11.79
C GLU A 145 -18.64 -11.23 13.03
N PHE A 146 -18.14 -10.06 13.44
CA PHE A 146 -18.55 -9.43 14.71
C PHE A 146 -19.55 -8.27 14.61
N TYR A 147 -20.14 -7.99 13.44
CA TYR A 147 -21.13 -6.91 13.28
C TYR A 147 -22.51 -7.34 12.77
N LEU A 148 -22.84 -8.64 12.77
CA LEU A 148 -24.18 -9.12 12.42
C LEU A 148 -24.67 -10.21 13.38
N ARG A 149 -24.80 -9.86 14.66
CA ARG A 149 -25.67 -10.60 15.58
C ARG A 149 -26.29 -9.64 16.60
N GLU A 150 -27.42 -9.06 16.21
CA GLU A 150 -28.48 -8.72 17.17
C GLU A 150 -29.14 -10.01 17.68
#